data_AF-K1L5V7-F1
#
_entry.id   AF-K1L5V7-F1
#
_cell.length_a   1.000
_cell.length_b   1.000
_cell.length_c   1.000
_cell.angle_alpha   90.00
_cell.angle_beta   90.00
_cell.angle_gamma   90.00
#
_symmetry.space_group_name_H-M   'P 1'
#
loop_
_entity.id
_entity.type
_entity.pdbx_description
1 polymer ?
#
loop_
_entity_poly.entity_id
_entity_poly.type
_entity_poly.pdbx_seq_one_letter_code
_entity_poly.pdbx_strand_id
1 'polypeptide(L)'
;MKKVTLIAALILSVIIFFQCSSGHKHDEREITPELEQANVIHQQSLDIREELMDLEKALKDAEIDYAEAKEILKIWDKDIIEVPGFEHSHDHDDEDGGYHRKYHVHNPMKPFSDAEHLEYQKVMHDEILEIKERMQVLLVPKEMDEHDNV
;
A
#
# COMPACT_ATOMS: atom_id res chain seq x y z
N MET A 1 64.20 -17.38 -6.79
CA MET A 1 63.03 -17.17 -7.69
C MET A 1 61.71 -17.68 -7.10
N LYS A 2 61.66 -18.82 -6.38
CA LYS A 2 60.41 -19.37 -5.80
C LYS A 2 59.78 -18.57 -4.64
N LYS A 3 60.55 -17.74 -3.94
CA LYS A 3 60.06 -16.95 -2.78
C LYS A 3 59.33 -15.66 -3.18
N VAL A 4 59.65 -15.09 -4.34
CA VAL A 4 59.05 -13.82 -4.82
C VAL A 4 57.66 -14.07 -5.41
N THR A 5 57.46 -15.20 -6.08
CA THR A 5 56.15 -15.62 -6.60
C THR A 5 55.14 -15.97 -5.49
N LEU A 6 55.62 -16.42 -4.32
CA LEU A 6 54.78 -16.76 -3.17
C LEU A 6 54.24 -15.51 -2.46
N ILE A 7 54.99 -14.41 -2.46
CA ILE A 7 54.58 -13.13 -1.87
C ILE A 7 53.58 -12.41 -2.79
N ALA A 8 53.79 -12.48 -4.12
CA ALA A 8 52.87 -11.88 -5.09
C ALA A 8 51.48 -12.55 -5.07
N ALA A 9 51.41 -13.87 -4.86
CA ALA A 9 50.15 -14.60 -4.74
C ALA A 9 49.36 -14.24 -3.47
N LEU A 10 50.06 -13.89 -2.37
CA LEU A 10 49.44 -13.58 -1.08
C LEU A 10 48.90 -12.14 -1.01
N ILE A 11 49.48 -11.22 -1.79
CA ILE A 11 48.95 -9.85 -1.93
C ILE A 11 47.69 -9.84 -2.82
N LEU A 12 47.64 -10.70 -3.84
CA LEU A 12 46.48 -10.80 -4.74
C LEU A 12 45.23 -11.38 -4.07
N SER A 13 45.39 -12.25 -3.05
CA SER A 13 44.25 -12.84 -2.34
C SER A 13 43.58 -11.89 -1.34
N VAL A 14 44.25 -10.82 -0.90
CA VAL A 14 43.68 -9.86 0.08
C VAL A 14 42.78 -8.82 -0.61
N ILE A 15 42.98 -8.54 -1.90
CA ILE A 15 42.20 -7.55 -2.64
C ILE A 15 40.80 -8.07 -3.01
N ILE A 16 40.62 -9.40 -3.11
CA ILE A 16 39.35 -10.01 -3.56
C ILE A 16 38.30 -10.05 -2.43
N PHE A 17 38.68 -9.88 -1.16
CA PHE A 17 37.75 -9.93 -0.02
C PHE A 17 37.08 -8.58 0.32
N PHE A 18 37.38 -7.50 -0.41
CA PHE A 18 36.84 -6.16 -0.12
C PHE A 18 35.72 -5.68 -1.07
N GLN A 19 35.17 -6.56 -1.92
CA GLN A 19 34.13 -6.19 -2.91
C GLN A 19 32.74 -6.80 -2.66
N CYS A 20 32.46 -7.38 -1.49
CA CYS A 20 31.13 -7.94 -1.19
C CYS A 20 30.50 -7.35 0.09
N SER A 21 30.43 -6.03 0.17
CA SER A 21 29.54 -5.35 1.12
C SER A 21 28.95 -4.08 0.50
N SER A 22 28.41 -4.23 -0.72
CA SER A 22 27.29 -3.40 -1.16
C SER A 22 26.00 -4.11 -0.71
N GLY A 23 25.86 -4.28 0.61
CA GLY A 23 24.52 -4.44 1.17
C GLY A 23 23.73 -3.24 0.67
N HIS A 24 22.67 -3.49 -0.08
CA HIS A 24 21.72 -2.45 -0.43
C HIS A 24 21.22 -1.90 0.91
N LYS A 25 21.83 -0.83 1.39
CA LYS A 25 21.18 0.02 2.37
C LYS A 25 19.95 0.50 1.62
N HIS A 26 18.77 0.10 2.10
CA HIS A 26 17.56 0.84 1.77
C HIS A 26 17.92 2.32 1.89
N ASP A 27 17.72 3.09 0.82
CA ASP A 27 17.84 4.53 0.89
C ASP A 27 16.76 4.97 1.89
N GLU A 28 17.11 4.98 3.17
CA GLU A 28 16.31 5.55 4.24
C GLU A 28 16.28 7.05 3.96
N ARG A 29 15.31 7.48 3.14
CA ARG A 29 15.01 8.89 2.95
C ARG A 29 14.63 9.49 4.29
N GLU A 30 14.92 10.76 4.44
CA GLU A 30 14.41 11.50 5.59
C GLU A 30 12.88 11.47 5.58
N ILE A 31 12.30 11.06 6.71
CA ILE A 31 10.86 11.02 6.91
C ILE A 31 10.43 12.38 7.47
N THR A 32 9.71 13.14 6.64
CA THR A 32 9.14 14.44 7.01
C THR A 32 7.78 14.26 7.69
N PRO A 33 7.31 15.23 8.51
CA PRO A 33 5.98 15.16 9.12
C PRO A 33 4.84 14.96 8.11
N GLU A 34 4.97 15.52 6.90
CA GLU A 34 4.03 15.35 5.81
C GLU A 34 3.94 13.89 5.37
N LEU A 35 5.07 13.18 5.26
CA LEU A 35 5.08 11.76 4.90
C LEU A 35 4.57 10.87 6.02
N GLU A 36 4.88 11.17 7.28
CA GLU A 36 4.30 10.43 8.41
C GLU A 36 2.78 10.51 8.37
N GLN A 37 2.25 11.72 8.18
CA GLN A 37 0.82 11.93 8.06
C GLN A 37 0.24 11.27 6.81
N ALA A 38 0.94 11.35 5.67
CA ALA A 38 0.54 10.67 4.44
C ALA A 38 0.45 9.17 4.66
N ASN A 39 1.42 8.56 5.36
CA ASN A 39 1.41 7.13 5.65
C ASN A 39 0.25 6.75 6.58
N VAL A 40 -0.03 7.54 7.63
CA VAL A 40 -1.21 7.28 8.49
C VAL A 40 -2.49 7.21 7.68
N ILE A 41 -2.72 8.17 6.78
CA ILE A 41 -3.91 8.21 5.91
C ILE A 41 -3.91 7.06 4.90
N HIS A 42 -2.74 6.72 4.36
CA HIS A 42 -2.56 5.57 3.48
C HIS A 42 -2.98 4.27 4.17
N GLN A 43 -2.48 4.01 5.39
CA GLN A 43 -2.84 2.83 6.18
C GLN A 43 -4.35 2.75 6.42
N GLN A 44 -4.98 3.86 6.81
CA GLN A 44 -6.43 3.95 7.01
C GLN A 44 -7.21 3.63 5.74
N SER A 45 -6.72 4.11 4.58
CA SER A 45 -7.34 3.81 3.29
C SER A 45 -7.26 2.33 2.94
N LEU A 46 -6.13 1.68 3.26
CA LEU A 46 -5.95 0.24 3.06
C LEU A 46 -6.83 -0.60 4.00
N ASP A 47 -7.06 -0.14 5.24
CA ASP A 47 -8.01 -0.78 6.16
C ASP A 47 -9.44 -0.73 5.59
N ILE A 48 -9.87 0.44 5.11
CA ILE A 48 -11.18 0.60 4.45
C ILE A 48 -11.28 -0.32 3.23
N ARG A 49 -10.19 -0.46 2.46
CA ARG A 49 -10.16 -1.36 1.30
C ARG A 49 -10.38 -2.83 1.67
N GLU A 50 -9.87 -3.28 2.82
CA GLU A 50 -10.16 -4.63 3.34
C GLU A 50 -11.61 -4.78 3.78
N GLU A 51 -12.17 -3.80 4.47
CA GLU A 51 -13.59 -3.79 4.82
C GLU A 51 -14.48 -3.89 3.56
N LEU A 52 -14.07 -3.22 2.48
CA LEU A 52 -14.75 -3.32 1.19
C LEU A 52 -14.68 -4.74 0.59
N MET A 53 -13.65 -5.54 0.86
CA MET A 53 -13.61 -6.94 0.42
C MET A 53 -14.72 -7.78 1.06
N ASP A 54 -14.98 -7.54 2.35
CA ASP A 54 -16.08 -8.20 3.07
C ASP A 54 -17.44 -7.69 2.59
N LEU A 55 -17.54 -6.40 2.24
CA LEU A 55 -18.74 -5.81 1.67
C LEU A 55 -19.04 -6.34 0.25
N GLU A 56 -18.04 -6.48 -0.61
CA GLU A 56 -18.14 -7.12 -1.93
C GLU A 56 -18.67 -8.55 -1.80
N LYS A 57 -18.20 -9.29 -0.78
CA LYS A 57 -18.69 -10.64 -0.48
C LYS A 57 -20.16 -10.61 -0.05
N ALA A 58 -20.54 -9.73 0.87
CA ALA A 58 -21.92 -9.61 1.34
C ALA A 58 -22.90 -9.25 0.20
N LEU A 59 -22.53 -8.29 -0.67
CA LEU A 59 -23.32 -7.91 -1.83
C LEU A 59 -23.47 -9.07 -2.82
N LYS A 60 -22.39 -9.82 -3.06
CA LYS A 60 -22.41 -11.00 -3.92
C LYS A 60 -23.30 -12.11 -3.35
N ASP A 61 -23.19 -12.39 -2.05
CA ASP A 61 -23.98 -13.42 -1.37
C ASP A 61 -25.49 -13.05 -1.34
N ALA A 62 -25.81 -11.75 -1.34
CA ALA A 62 -27.17 -11.22 -1.45
C ALA A 62 -27.67 -11.07 -2.90
N GLU A 63 -26.88 -11.46 -3.90
CA GLU A 63 -27.18 -11.29 -5.33
C GLU A 63 -27.48 -9.84 -5.75
N ILE A 64 -26.90 -8.86 -5.05
CA ILE A 64 -27.06 -7.43 -5.32
C ILE A 64 -26.02 -7.00 -6.36
N ASP A 65 -26.46 -6.32 -7.41
CA ASP A 65 -25.56 -5.76 -8.41
C ASP A 65 -24.83 -4.52 -7.86
N TYR A 66 -23.50 -4.56 -7.92
CA TYR A 66 -22.60 -3.48 -7.52
C TYR A 66 -21.55 -3.19 -8.60
N ALA A 67 -21.80 -3.57 -9.86
CA ALA A 67 -20.81 -3.48 -10.95
C ALA A 67 -20.25 -2.06 -11.13
N GLU A 68 -21.08 -1.02 -10.98
CA GLU A 68 -20.62 0.38 -11.08
C GLU A 68 -19.62 0.72 -9.97
N ALA A 69 -19.96 0.46 -8.70
CA ALA A 69 -19.07 0.71 -7.57
C ALA A 69 -17.77 -0.12 -7.69
N LYS A 70 -17.87 -1.34 -8.22
CA LYS A 70 -16.71 -2.20 -8.48
C LYS A 70 -15.75 -1.62 -9.51
N GLU A 71 -16.24 -1.01 -10.58
CA GLU A 71 -15.37 -0.37 -11.57
C GLU A 71 -14.65 0.85 -11.00
N ILE A 72 -15.34 1.64 -10.15
CA ILE A 72 -14.71 2.78 -9.45
C ILE A 72 -13.63 2.26 -8.49
N LEU A 73 -13.91 1.21 -7.71
CA LEU A 73 -12.92 0.59 -6.83
C LEU A 73 -11.68 0.08 -7.58
N LYS A 74 -11.84 -0.50 -8.77
CA LYS A 74 -10.71 -0.93 -9.61
C LYS A 74 -9.85 0.23 -10.11
N ILE A 75 -10.42 1.42 -10.30
CA ILE A 75 -9.67 2.62 -10.68
C ILE A 75 -8.86 3.06 -9.47
N TRP A 76 -9.50 3.16 -8.31
CA TRP A 76 -8.83 3.47 -7.05
C TRP A 76 -7.66 2.51 -6.76
N ASP A 77 -7.86 1.19 -6.91
CA ASP A 77 -6.84 0.15 -6.72
C ASP A 77 -5.58 0.37 -7.60
N LYS A 78 -5.73 1.00 -8.78
CA LYS A 78 -4.62 1.32 -9.69
C LYS A 78 -3.95 2.65 -9.40
N ASP A 79 -4.68 3.56 -8.78
CA ASP A 79 -4.24 4.93 -8.57
C ASP A 79 -3.60 5.14 -7.19
N ILE A 80 -4.02 4.40 -6.16
CA ILE A 80 -3.38 4.47 -4.84
C ILE A 80 -1.89 4.10 -4.97
N ILE A 81 -1.01 4.87 -4.31
CA ILE A 81 0.45 4.64 -4.35
C ILE A 81 0.99 4.53 -2.93
N GLU A 82 2.09 3.79 -2.75
CA GLU A 82 2.83 3.73 -1.49
C GLU A 82 3.38 5.10 -1.11
N VAL A 83 3.54 5.33 0.19
CA VAL A 83 4.17 6.54 0.71
C VAL A 83 5.68 6.32 0.78
N PRO A 84 6.48 7.24 0.22
CA PRO A 84 7.92 7.08 0.22
C PRO A 84 8.51 6.88 1.62
N GLY A 85 9.40 5.90 1.76
CA GLY A 85 10.07 5.57 3.01
C GLY A 85 9.26 4.65 3.94
N PHE A 86 8.08 4.19 3.50
CA PHE A 86 7.21 3.26 4.23
C PHE A 86 6.91 1.98 3.42
N GLU A 87 7.68 1.66 2.39
CA GLU A 87 7.46 0.55 1.46
C GLU A 87 7.41 -0.82 2.15
N HIS A 88 8.09 -0.97 3.29
CA HIS A 88 8.11 -2.21 4.10
C HIS A 88 7.30 -2.12 5.38
N SER A 89 6.53 -1.04 5.59
CA SER A 89 5.71 -0.89 6.80
C SER A 89 4.63 -1.97 6.96
N HIS A 90 4.39 -2.76 5.91
CA HIS A 90 3.42 -3.85 5.85
C HIS A 90 4.01 -5.27 5.99
N ASP A 91 5.33 -5.44 5.91
CA ASP A 91 6.00 -6.74 5.75
C ASP A 91 6.63 -7.29 7.05
N HIS A 92 6.63 -6.53 8.15
CA HIS A 92 7.43 -6.82 9.34
C HIS A 92 6.67 -7.51 10.49
N ASP A 93 5.93 -8.59 10.22
CA ASP A 93 5.17 -9.30 11.27
C ASP A 93 5.31 -10.84 11.31
N ASP A 94 6.27 -11.42 10.58
CA ASP A 94 6.45 -12.89 10.57
C ASP A 94 7.01 -13.47 11.89
N GLU A 95 7.61 -12.67 12.79
CA GLU A 95 8.22 -13.17 14.04
C GLU A 95 7.40 -12.91 15.32
N ASP A 96 6.46 -11.95 15.34
CA ASP A 96 5.79 -11.50 16.59
C ASP A 96 4.25 -11.49 16.55
N GLY A 97 3.63 -12.25 15.63
CA GLY A 97 2.16 -12.45 15.64
C GLY A 97 1.37 -11.18 15.30
N GLY A 98 1.95 -10.28 14.52
CA GLY A 98 1.28 -9.09 14.05
C GLY A 98 0.33 -9.35 12.88
N TYR A 99 -0.44 -8.31 12.52
CA TYR A 99 -1.55 -8.41 11.60
C TYR A 99 -1.05 -8.26 10.16
N HIS A 100 -0.94 -9.37 9.43
CA HIS A 100 -0.70 -9.32 8.00
C HIS A 100 -1.96 -8.88 7.25
N ARG A 101 -1.92 -7.67 6.69
CA ARG A 101 -2.98 -7.16 5.80
C ARG A 101 -3.05 -8.03 4.54
N LYS A 102 -4.25 -8.45 4.13
CA LYS A 102 -4.50 -9.19 2.89
C LYS A 102 -4.33 -8.30 1.66
N TYR A 103 -4.79 -7.05 1.75
CA TYR A 103 -4.64 -6.07 0.69
C TYR A 103 -3.32 -5.30 0.82
N HIS A 104 -2.53 -5.29 -0.24
CA HIS A 104 -1.29 -4.52 -0.37
C HIS A 104 -1.20 -3.93 -1.77
N VAL A 105 -0.52 -2.79 -1.90
CA VAL A 105 -0.36 -2.05 -3.15
C VAL A 105 1.13 -1.93 -3.47
N HIS A 106 1.50 -2.14 -4.72
CA HIS A 106 2.87 -1.90 -5.22
C HIS A 106 2.83 -1.11 -6.53
N ASN A 107 2.00 -0.08 -6.57
CA ASN A 107 1.82 0.74 -7.76
C ASN A 107 3.03 1.67 -7.95
N PRO A 108 3.43 1.99 -9.20
CA PRO A 108 4.55 2.87 -9.46
C PRO A 108 4.40 4.23 -8.77
N MET A 109 5.45 4.65 -8.07
CA MET A 109 5.47 5.93 -7.37
C MET A 109 5.41 7.10 -8.35
N LYS A 110 4.71 8.18 -7.94
CA LYS A 110 4.62 9.44 -8.68
C LYS A 110 5.71 10.41 -8.17
N PRO A 111 6.29 11.27 -9.03
CA PRO A 111 7.35 12.20 -8.64
C PRO A 111 6.77 13.43 -7.91
N PHE A 112 6.07 13.21 -6.81
CA PHE A 112 5.46 14.23 -5.98
C PHE A 112 6.45 14.74 -4.92
N SER A 113 6.30 16.00 -4.52
CA SER A 113 6.84 16.50 -3.26
C SER A 113 6.12 15.87 -2.07
N ASP A 114 6.71 15.99 -0.88
CA ASP A 114 6.15 15.39 0.34
C ASP A 114 4.75 15.94 0.68
N ALA A 115 4.54 17.25 0.49
CA ALA A 115 3.23 17.88 0.64
C ALA A 115 2.22 17.41 -0.42
N GLU A 116 2.66 17.18 -1.66
CA GLU A 116 1.81 16.61 -2.71
C GLU A 116 1.46 15.15 -2.42
N HIS A 117 2.38 14.36 -1.83
CA HIS A 117 2.08 13.01 -1.36
C HIS A 117 1.01 13.04 -0.26
N LEU A 118 1.13 13.93 0.72
CA LEU A 118 0.12 14.08 1.76
C LEU A 118 -1.26 14.43 1.18
N GLU A 119 -1.32 15.41 0.29
CA GLU A 119 -2.58 15.79 -0.34
C GLU A 119 -3.15 14.67 -1.20
N TYR A 120 -2.29 13.96 -1.92
CA TYR A 120 -2.71 12.80 -2.71
C TYR A 120 -3.35 11.72 -1.83
N GLN A 121 -2.72 11.36 -0.70
CA GLN A 121 -3.29 10.35 0.19
C GLN A 121 -4.63 10.78 0.79
N LYS A 122 -4.85 12.09 1.05
CA LYS A 122 -6.18 12.58 1.45
C LYS A 122 -7.22 12.38 0.37
N VAL A 123 -6.91 12.75 -0.88
CA VAL A 123 -7.83 12.54 -2.02
C VAL A 123 -8.17 11.06 -2.16
N MET A 124 -7.16 10.18 -2.15
CA MET A 124 -7.40 8.74 -2.24
C MET A 124 -8.25 8.22 -1.06
N HIS A 125 -8.04 8.75 0.15
CA HIS A 125 -8.83 8.39 1.33
C HIS A 125 -10.29 8.83 1.21
N ASP A 126 -10.55 10.04 0.72
CA ASP A 126 -11.90 10.54 0.51
C ASP A 126 -12.62 9.72 -0.57
N GLU A 127 -11.93 9.37 -1.65
CA GLU A 127 -12.47 8.51 -2.71
C GLU A 127 -12.87 7.11 -2.18
N ILE A 128 -12.02 6.46 -1.37
CA ILE A 128 -12.36 5.13 -0.84
C ILE A 128 -13.51 5.17 0.16
N LEU A 129 -13.65 6.27 0.91
CA LEU A 129 -14.81 6.52 1.75
C LEU A 129 -16.09 6.66 0.93
N GLU A 130 -16.06 7.43 -0.16
CA GLU A 130 -17.22 7.55 -1.06
C GLU A 130 -17.61 6.21 -1.68
N ILE A 131 -16.63 5.40 -2.10
CA ILE A 131 -16.88 4.06 -2.63
C ILE A 131 -17.55 3.19 -1.57
N LYS A 132 -17.04 3.21 -0.33
CA LYS A 132 -17.62 2.48 0.80
C LYS A 132 -19.06 2.91 1.06
N GLU A 133 -19.34 4.20 1.11
CA GLU A 133 -20.72 4.70 1.30
C GLU A 133 -21.65 4.21 0.20
N ARG A 134 -21.25 4.33 -1.08
CA ARG A 134 -22.04 3.85 -2.21
C ARG A 134 -22.38 2.37 -2.10
N MET A 135 -21.40 1.53 -1.72
CA MET A 135 -21.63 0.10 -1.55
C MET A 135 -22.49 -0.23 -0.33
N GLN A 136 -22.38 0.54 0.76
CA GLN A 136 -23.20 0.35 1.96
C GLN A 136 -24.66 0.67 1.70
N VAL A 137 -24.96 1.73 0.93
CA VAL A 137 -26.32 2.09 0.53
C VAL A 137 -27.02 0.95 -0.22
N LEU A 138 -26.28 0.15 -1.00
CA LEU A 138 -26.84 -1.00 -1.70
C LEU A 138 -27.35 -2.12 -0.77
N LEU A 139 -26.80 -2.24 0.44
CA LEU A 139 -27.24 -3.23 1.44
C LEU A 139 -28.45 -2.78 2.25
N VAL A 140 -28.82 -1.49 2.21
CA VAL A 140 -29.99 -1.00 2.94
C VAL A 140 -31.25 -1.46 2.19
N PRO A 141 -32.16 -2.22 2.83
CA PRO A 141 -33.42 -2.62 2.20
C PRO A 141 -34.19 -1.39 1.72
N LYS A 142 -34.57 -1.37 0.45
CA LYS A 142 -35.54 -0.40 -0.07
C LYS A 142 -36.92 -0.72 0.50
N GLU A 143 -37.23 -0.28 1.71
CA GLU A 143 -38.62 -0.26 2.20
C GLU A 143 -39.06 1.17 2.55
N MET A 144 -40.19 1.55 1.95
CA MET A 144 -41.07 2.69 2.23
C MET A 144 -40.73 4.08 1.66
N ASP A 145 -40.77 4.20 0.33
CA ASP A 145 -41.40 5.37 -0.33
C ASP A 145 -42.73 4.93 -0.97
N GLU A 146 -43.62 4.34 -0.16
CA GLU A 146 -45.06 4.28 -0.43
C GLU A 146 -45.76 5.29 0.49
N HIS A 147 -45.42 6.56 0.33
CA HIS A 147 -46.31 7.66 0.71
C HIS A 147 -46.51 8.53 -0.53
N ASP A 148 -47.43 8.08 -1.38
CA ASP A 148 -48.45 8.94 -2.00
C ASP A 148 -49.56 8.04 -2.58
N ASN A 149 -50.30 7.41 -1.66
CA ASN A 149 -51.73 7.19 -1.88
C ASN A 149 -52.44 8.50 -1.52
N VAL A 150 -52.95 9.22 -2.54
CA VAL A 150 -54.31 9.79 -2.70
C VAL A 150 -54.40 10.51 -4.04
#